data_AF-A0A0S6UVS5-F1
#
_entry.id   AF-A0A0S6UVS5-F1
#
_cell.length_a   1.000
_cell.length_b   1.000
_cell.length_c   1.000
_cell.angle_alpha   90.00
_cell.angle_beta   90.00
_cell.angle_gamma   90.00
#
_symmetry.space_group_name_H-M   'P 1'
#
loop_
_entity.id
_entity.type
_entity.pdbx_description
1 polymer ?
#
loop_
_entity_poly.entity_id
_entity_poly.type
_entity_poly.pdbx_seq_one_letter_code
_entity_poly.pdbx_strand_id
1 'polypeptide(L)'
;MYLVKNSSRALCAALIPLAIVEAVLLVYALAGGQVTDPVGVPAPDQILVIYAGRMAMNAALLFAGHTVLRQWAISSRFAYGLMGGVMAAVSYGIAIRNHIQLAAPGDGTVVTIGLLPAIAGMIGGFLYGQFAGLSTVAPAATEASVAAASAKSPQAFDGPVRVRTSLAGVVIAALIPTVLATLLPYTLLPLLMNGFADKSTAHIFAAVIPAQTFMVMMVISVIPSSIFMLCVHHVARAMRRSNAWEYAVIGGVAALGCALLLAFAVPLLVFLVVPAAFSGAVMGALYRRFAGLEPMPLPEVVIATDPSALVGADHPSRHQHGVILNN
;
A
#
# COMPACT_ATOMS: atom_id res chain seq x y z
N MET A 1 8.01 -23.13 14.17
CA MET A 1 7.55 -21.72 14.17
C MET A 1 7.98 -21.06 12.87
N TYR A 2 7.32 -20.01 12.37
CA TYR A 2 7.71 -19.35 11.10
C TYR A 2 8.13 -17.90 11.34
N LEU A 3 9.18 -17.46 10.66
CA LEU A 3 9.68 -16.09 10.69
C LEU A 3 9.74 -15.52 9.28
N VAL A 4 9.43 -14.24 9.13
CA VAL A 4 9.66 -13.51 7.86
C VAL A 4 11.16 -13.45 7.58
N LYS A 5 11.57 -13.77 6.35
CA LYS A 5 13.00 -13.79 5.98
C LYS A 5 13.58 -12.38 5.96
N ASN A 6 14.89 -12.27 6.13
CA ASN A 6 15.61 -11.05 5.77
C ASN A 6 15.75 -11.01 4.26
N SER A 7 15.21 -9.98 3.60
CA SER A 7 15.31 -9.82 2.15
C SER A 7 15.54 -8.36 1.78
N SER A 8 16.73 -8.05 1.27
CA SER A 8 17.08 -6.70 0.80
C SER A 8 16.23 -6.28 -0.41
N ARG A 9 15.89 -7.23 -1.29
CA ARG A 9 14.99 -6.99 -2.43
C ARG A 9 13.58 -6.62 -1.96
N ALA A 10 13.05 -7.32 -0.95
CA ALA A 10 11.76 -7.01 -0.37
C ALA A 10 11.79 -5.65 0.35
N LEU A 11 12.90 -5.32 1.02
CA LEU A 11 13.11 -4.02 1.65
C LEU A 11 13.07 -2.88 0.63
N CYS A 12 13.77 -3.02 -0.50
CA CYS A 12 13.76 -2.02 -1.57
C CYS A 12 12.33 -1.83 -2.13
N ALA A 13 11.61 -2.93 -2.40
CA ALA A 13 10.24 -2.85 -2.87
C ALA A 13 9.28 -2.20 -1.86
N ALA A 14 9.47 -2.47 -0.57
CA ALA A 14 8.69 -1.90 0.53
C ALA A 14 8.92 -0.40 0.72
N LEU A 15 10.07 0.12 0.30
CA LEU A 15 10.39 1.54 0.39
C LEU A 15 9.77 2.37 -0.74
N ILE A 16 9.34 1.75 -1.85
CA ILE A 16 8.78 2.47 -3.01
C ILE A 16 7.59 3.37 -2.63
N PRO A 17 6.57 2.93 -1.87
CA PRO A 17 5.47 3.80 -1.48
C PRO A 17 5.93 5.02 -0.69
N LEU A 18 6.85 4.81 0.27
CA LEU A 18 7.45 5.90 1.06
C LEU A 18 8.26 6.85 0.17
N ALA A 19 9.06 6.32 -0.75
CA ALA A 19 9.87 7.10 -1.68
C ALA A 19 9.01 8.04 -2.53
N ILE A 20 7.88 7.54 -3.04
CA ILE A 20 6.93 8.34 -3.82
C ILE A 20 6.30 9.44 -2.96
N VAL A 21 5.79 9.08 -1.78
CA VAL A 21 5.15 10.07 -0.90
C VAL A 21 6.13 11.15 -0.44
N GLU A 22 7.34 10.78 -0.03
CA GLU A 22 8.37 11.74 0.35
C GLU A 22 8.77 12.63 -0.83
N ALA A 23 8.88 12.09 -2.04
CA ALA A 23 9.19 12.89 -3.23
C ALA A 23 8.08 13.91 -3.53
N VAL A 24 6.81 13.50 -3.44
CA VAL A 24 5.67 14.39 -3.63
C VAL A 24 5.66 15.50 -2.56
N LEU A 25 5.83 15.15 -1.29
CA LEU A 25 5.88 16.12 -0.20
C LEU A 25 7.06 17.09 -0.35
N LEU A 26 8.21 16.60 -0.80
CA LEU A 26 9.40 17.42 -1.08
C LEU A 26 9.12 18.43 -2.20
N VAL A 27 8.51 17.97 -3.30
CA VAL A 27 8.12 18.84 -4.43
C VAL A 27 7.13 19.91 -3.97
N TYR A 28 6.15 19.56 -3.14
CA TYR A 28 5.22 20.54 -2.56
C TYR A 28 5.94 21.57 -1.69
N ALA A 29 6.86 21.13 -0.82
CA ALA A 29 7.63 22.03 0.02
C ALA A 29 8.50 23.00 -0.81
N LEU A 30 9.11 22.50 -1.90
CA LEU A 30 9.88 23.32 -2.82
C LEU A 30 9.02 24.32 -3.59
N ALA A 31 7.89 23.87 -4.14
CA ALA A 31 6.97 24.73 -4.87
C ALA A 31 6.39 25.83 -3.96
N GLY A 32 6.01 25.47 -2.72
CA GLY A 32 5.59 26.43 -1.71
C GLY A 32 6.70 27.43 -1.37
N GLY A 33 7.92 26.94 -1.10
CA GLY A 33 9.08 27.77 -0.81
C GLY A 33 9.42 28.76 -1.92
N GLN A 34 9.37 28.34 -3.19
CA GLN A 34 9.59 29.22 -4.35
C GLN A 34 8.61 30.40 -4.40
N VAL A 35 7.39 30.22 -3.90
CA VAL A 35 6.35 31.26 -3.88
C VAL A 35 6.50 32.17 -2.66
N THR A 36 6.80 31.62 -1.49
CA THR A 36 6.80 32.36 -0.22
C THR A 36 8.15 32.97 0.15
N ASP A 37 9.25 32.30 -0.17
CA ASP A 37 10.63 32.74 0.08
C ASP A 37 11.59 32.11 -0.96
N PRO A 38 11.64 32.67 -2.18
CA PRO A 38 12.48 32.13 -3.26
C PRO A 38 13.97 32.14 -2.94
N VAL A 39 14.43 33.02 -2.05
CA VAL A 39 15.85 33.11 -1.64
C VAL A 39 16.20 32.01 -0.63
N GLY A 40 15.22 31.56 0.15
CA GLY A 40 15.36 30.47 1.13
C GLY A 40 15.27 29.05 0.55
N VAL A 41 15.04 28.88 -0.77
CA VAL A 41 14.96 27.55 -1.37
C VAL A 41 16.35 26.92 -1.44
N PRO A 42 16.54 25.71 -0.87
CA PRO A 42 17.84 25.07 -0.86
C PRO A 42 18.33 24.66 -2.24
N ALA A 43 19.65 24.57 -2.37
CA ALA A 43 20.30 24.14 -3.60
C ALA A 43 19.91 22.68 -3.96
N PRO A 44 19.94 22.31 -5.26
CA PRO A 44 19.60 20.96 -5.71
C PRO A 44 20.30 19.83 -4.95
N ASP A 45 21.59 20.00 -4.64
CA ASP A 45 22.37 19.00 -3.89
C ASP A 45 21.85 18.81 -2.47
N GLN A 46 21.47 19.91 -1.81
CA GLN A 46 20.90 19.87 -0.46
C GLN A 46 19.52 19.19 -0.46
N ILE A 47 18.71 19.40 -1.50
CA ILE A 47 17.43 18.71 -1.69
C ILE A 47 17.64 17.19 -1.81
N LEU A 48 18.64 16.76 -2.60
CA LEU A 48 18.99 15.36 -2.75
C LEU A 48 19.48 14.74 -1.43
N VAL A 49 20.31 15.45 -0.68
CA VAL A 49 20.80 15.00 0.63
C VAL A 49 19.66 14.85 1.64
N ILE A 50 18.73 15.81 1.68
CA ILE A 50 17.55 15.76 2.56
C ILE A 50 16.67 14.55 2.19
N TYR A 51 16.39 14.37 0.90
CA TYR A 51 15.59 13.24 0.43
C TYR A 51 16.25 11.89 0.74
N ALA A 52 17.54 11.75 0.45
CA ALA A 52 18.30 10.54 0.75
C ALA A 52 18.34 10.27 2.27
N GLY A 53 18.52 11.30 3.10
CA GLY A 53 18.49 11.20 4.55
C GLY A 53 17.13 10.73 5.08
N ARG A 54 16.02 11.26 4.55
CA ARG A 54 14.66 10.80 4.87
C ARG A 54 14.46 9.33 4.50
N MET A 55 14.92 8.92 3.32
CA MET A 55 14.82 7.54 2.87
C MET A 55 15.68 6.58 3.71
N ALA A 56 16.88 7.00 4.09
CA ALA A 56 17.74 6.23 4.98
C ALA A 56 17.11 6.03 6.37
N MET A 57 16.50 7.08 6.94
CA MET A 57 15.77 7.01 8.21
C MET A 57 14.58 6.04 8.14
N ASN A 58 13.78 6.13 7.08
CA ASN A 58 12.65 5.22 6.84
C ASN A 58 13.13 3.76 6.71
N ALA A 59 14.21 3.51 5.97
CA ALA A 59 14.79 2.18 5.81
C ALA A 59 15.31 1.62 7.14
N ALA A 60 16.01 2.44 7.93
CA ALA A 60 16.54 2.04 9.23
C ALA A 60 15.42 1.66 10.22
N LEU A 61 14.37 2.49 10.30
CA LEU A 61 13.22 2.23 11.18
C LEU A 61 12.43 1.01 10.73
N LEU A 62 12.19 0.84 9.43
CA LEU A 62 11.51 -0.34 8.90
C LEU A 62 12.30 -1.64 9.19
N PHE A 63 13.63 -1.59 9.06
CA PHE A 63 14.50 -2.71 9.40
C PHE A 63 14.52 -3.01 10.91
N ALA A 64 14.55 -1.97 11.75
CA ALA A 64 14.44 -2.12 13.20
C ALA A 64 13.10 -2.76 13.60
N GLY A 65 11.99 -2.27 13.04
CA GLY A 65 10.65 -2.82 13.27
C GLY A 65 10.51 -4.27 12.82
N HIS A 66 11.08 -4.63 11.66
CA HIS A 66 11.19 -6.02 11.22
C HIS A 66 11.94 -6.89 12.23
N THR A 67 13.06 -6.40 12.76
CA THR A 67 13.86 -7.12 13.77
C THR A 67 13.05 -7.39 15.05
N VAL A 68 12.31 -6.39 15.54
CA VAL A 68 11.42 -6.54 16.71
C VAL A 68 10.30 -7.55 16.47
N LEU A 69 9.59 -7.44 15.33
CA LEU A 69 8.52 -8.40 15.00
C LEU A 69 9.07 -9.82 14.86
N ARG A 70 10.29 -9.97 14.34
CA ARG A 70 10.97 -11.26 14.22
C ARG A 70 11.36 -11.83 15.59
N GLN A 71 11.81 -11.00 16.53
CA GLN A 71 12.11 -11.43 17.91
C GLN A 71 10.86 -11.94 18.64
N TRP A 72 9.70 -11.33 18.39
CA TRP A 72 8.42 -11.77 18.96
C TRP A 72 7.72 -12.84 18.09
N ALA A 73 8.40 -13.28 17.03
CA ALA A 73 7.92 -14.28 16.09
C ALA A 73 6.53 -13.98 15.50
N ILE A 74 6.26 -12.70 15.27
CA ILE A 74 5.05 -12.21 14.59
C ILE A 74 5.32 -12.21 13.09
N SER A 75 4.57 -13.03 12.34
CA SER A 75 4.70 -13.14 10.87
C SER A 75 3.47 -12.63 10.10
N SER A 76 2.51 -12.01 10.77
CA SER A 76 1.30 -11.47 10.14
C SER A 76 1.61 -10.26 9.26
N ARG A 77 1.15 -10.28 8.00
CA ARG A 77 1.27 -9.13 7.08
C ARG A 77 0.60 -7.87 7.61
N PHE A 78 -0.49 -8.03 8.35
CA PHE A 78 -1.18 -6.89 8.98
C PHE A 78 -0.30 -6.27 10.06
N ALA A 79 0.37 -7.09 10.88
CA ALA A 79 1.32 -6.58 11.88
C ALA A 79 2.50 -5.86 11.22
N TYR A 80 3.01 -6.37 10.10
CA TYR A 80 4.02 -5.68 9.31
C TYR A 80 3.51 -4.36 8.72
N GLY A 81 2.25 -4.30 8.29
CA GLY A 81 1.61 -3.05 7.87
C GLY A 81 1.53 -2.04 9.02
N LEU A 82 0.98 -2.43 10.17
CA LEU A 82 0.92 -1.55 11.35
C LEU A 82 2.31 -1.06 11.77
N MET A 83 3.29 -1.96 11.80
CA MET A 83 4.68 -1.61 12.08
C MET A 83 5.21 -0.56 11.10
N GLY A 84 5.03 -0.76 9.79
CA GLY A 84 5.45 0.21 8.79
C GLY A 84 4.79 1.58 8.96
N GLY A 85 3.52 1.62 9.33
CA GLY A 85 2.82 2.88 9.63
C GLY A 85 3.36 3.61 10.84
N VAL A 86 3.57 2.89 11.94
CA VAL A 86 4.19 3.43 13.16
C VAL A 86 5.60 3.94 12.88
N MET A 87 6.41 3.17 12.15
CA MET A 87 7.77 3.57 11.79
C MET A 87 7.79 4.84 10.93
N ALA A 88 6.91 4.98 9.95
CA ALA A 88 6.83 6.19 9.14
C ALA A 88 6.32 7.41 9.94
N ALA A 89 5.37 7.22 10.85
CA ALA A 89 4.93 8.28 11.75
C ALA A 89 6.05 8.75 12.70
N VAL A 90 6.81 7.82 13.28
CA VAL A 90 7.98 8.11 14.12
C VAL A 90 9.07 8.81 13.30
N SER A 91 9.37 8.32 12.10
CA SER A 91 10.31 8.96 11.16
C SER A 91 9.92 10.40 10.87
N TYR A 92 8.64 10.64 10.60
CA TYR A 92 8.10 11.98 10.35
C TYR A 92 8.25 12.88 11.57
N GLY A 93 7.90 12.41 12.77
CA GLY A 93 8.07 13.16 14.02
C GLY A 93 9.54 13.51 14.32
N ILE A 94 10.47 12.57 14.08
CA ILE A 94 11.92 12.81 14.22
C ILE A 94 12.38 13.88 13.23
N ALA A 95 11.90 13.85 11.98
CA ALA A 95 12.31 14.84 10.99
C ALA A 95 11.78 16.24 11.27
N ILE A 96 10.56 16.38 11.79
CA ILE A 96 10.07 17.68 12.26
C ILE A 96 10.94 18.20 13.40
N ARG A 97 11.16 17.36 14.42
CA ARG A 97 11.91 17.75 15.63
C ARG A 97 13.34 18.20 15.33
N ASN A 98 13.99 17.57 14.34
CA ASN A 98 15.38 17.85 13.99
C ASN A 98 15.53 18.77 12.77
N HIS A 99 14.45 19.41 12.30
CA HIS A 99 14.46 20.31 11.14
C HIS A 99 15.04 19.66 9.86
N ILE A 100 14.75 18.37 9.67
CA ILE A 100 15.17 17.60 8.48
C ILE A 100 14.14 17.73 7.33
N GLN A 101 13.05 18.49 7.54
CA GLN A 101 12.07 18.81 6.51
C GLN A 101 12.35 20.17 5.89
N LEU A 102 12.12 20.28 4.58
CA LEU A 102 12.29 21.53 3.82
C LEU A 102 11.37 22.66 4.27
N ALA A 103 10.18 22.31 4.78
CA ALA A 103 9.22 23.26 5.30
C ALA A 103 8.70 22.75 6.64
N ALA A 104 8.58 23.65 7.61
CA ALA A 104 7.83 23.33 8.83
C ALA A 104 6.35 23.15 8.45
N PRO A 105 5.66 22.13 8.98
CA PRO A 105 4.22 22.04 8.84
C PRO A 105 3.58 23.31 9.43
N GLY A 106 2.62 23.89 8.71
CA GLY A 106 1.87 25.03 9.22
C GLY A 106 1.10 24.69 10.50
N ASP A 107 0.74 25.69 11.28
CA ASP A 107 0.01 25.50 12.54
C ASP A 107 -1.26 24.66 12.31
N GLY A 108 -1.46 23.64 13.16
CA GLY A 108 -2.59 22.73 13.07
C GLY A 108 -2.52 21.66 11.96
N THR A 109 -1.45 21.62 11.14
CA THR A 109 -1.31 20.66 10.02
C THR A 109 -0.35 19.50 10.29
N VAL A 110 0.30 19.49 11.47
CA VAL A 110 1.32 18.50 11.85
C VAL A 110 0.79 17.06 11.71
N VAL A 111 -0.41 16.79 12.24
CA VAL A 111 -1.01 15.45 12.25
C VAL A 111 -1.47 15.05 10.85
N THR A 112 -2.05 15.97 10.09
CA THR A 112 -2.64 15.68 8.78
C THR A 112 -1.57 15.43 7.72
N ILE A 113 -0.47 16.20 7.72
CA ILE A 113 0.68 15.95 6.84
C ILE A 113 1.37 14.63 7.22
N GLY A 114 1.41 14.28 8.51
CA GLY A 114 1.98 13.01 8.98
C GLY A 114 1.18 11.76 8.60
N LEU A 115 -0.08 11.89 8.19
CA LEU A 115 -0.92 10.76 7.81
C LEU A 115 -0.46 10.12 6.49
N LEU A 116 -0.04 10.89 5.50
CA LEU A 116 0.41 10.35 4.21
C LEU A 116 1.64 9.45 4.38
N PRO A 117 2.72 9.89 5.05
CA PRO A 117 3.85 9.01 5.36
C PRO A 117 3.42 7.78 6.15
N ALA A 118 2.52 7.92 7.14
CA ALA A 118 2.03 6.77 7.91
C ALA A 118 1.29 5.75 7.02
N ILE A 119 0.41 6.19 6.13
CA ILE A 119 -0.28 5.29 5.18
C ILE A 119 0.71 4.64 4.22
N ALA A 120 1.65 5.42 3.67
CA ALA A 120 2.70 4.90 2.80
C ALA A 120 3.57 3.86 3.52
N GLY A 121 3.88 4.11 4.80
CA GLY A 121 4.55 3.18 5.70
C GLY A 121 3.74 1.92 5.91
N MET A 122 2.43 2.01 6.11
CA MET A 122 1.58 0.83 6.24
C MET A 122 1.58 -0.04 4.99
N ILE A 123 1.49 0.58 3.82
CA ILE A 123 1.61 -0.12 2.53
C ILE A 123 2.99 -0.75 2.41
N GLY A 124 4.06 0.00 2.70
CA GLY A 124 5.44 -0.47 2.64
C GLY A 124 5.71 -1.67 3.55
N GLY A 125 5.32 -1.58 4.82
CA GLY A 125 5.42 -2.68 5.78
C GLY A 125 4.65 -3.92 5.32
N PHE A 126 3.41 -3.74 4.85
CA PHE A 126 2.62 -4.84 4.30
C PHE A 126 3.31 -5.52 3.10
N LEU A 127 3.86 -4.72 2.17
CA LEU A 127 4.63 -5.19 1.02
C LEU A 127 5.87 -5.96 1.45
N TYR A 128 6.59 -5.49 2.47
CA TYR A 128 7.74 -6.20 3.01
C TYR A 128 7.33 -7.59 3.52
N GLY A 129 6.30 -7.67 4.36
CA GLY A 129 5.77 -8.94 4.86
C GLY A 129 5.24 -9.86 3.75
N GLN A 130 4.80 -9.30 2.62
CA GLN A 130 4.38 -10.07 1.45
C GLN A 130 5.56 -10.62 0.64
N PHE A 131 6.59 -9.81 0.36
CA PHE A 131 7.68 -10.16 -0.55
C PHE A 131 8.88 -10.84 0.11
N ALA A 132 9.09 -10.62 1.41
CA ALA A 132 10.22 -11.22 2.10
C ALA A 132 10.09 -12.75 2.23
N GLY A 133 8.86 -13.29 2.23
CA GLY A 133 8.61 -14.72 2.37
C GLY A 133 8.91 -15.24 3.78
N LEU A 134 8.76 -16.55 3.98
CA LEU A 134 8.81 -17.19 5.30
C LEU A 134 9.94 -18.22 5.41
N SER A 135 10.55 -18.30 6.58
CA SER A 135 11.52 -19.30 6.99
C SER A 135 10.94 -20.15 8.12
N THR A 136 11.15 -21.46 8.07
CA THR A 136 10.87 -22.35 9.19
C THR A 136 11.96 -22.18 10.24
N VAL A 137 11.55 -21.89 11.47
CA VAL A 137 12.39 -22.08 12.66
C VAL A 137 12.22 -23.53 13.06
N ALA A 138 13.26 -24.31 12.80
CA ALA A 138 13.38 -25.63 13.41
C ALA A 138 13.33 -25.43 14.93
N PRO A 139 12.46 -26.12 15.68
CA PRO A 139 12.67 -26.22 17.11
C PRO A 139 14.10 -26.74 17.31
N ALA A 140 14.83 -26.20 18.30
CA ALA A 140 16.13 -26.74 18.67
C ALA A 140 15.93 -28.22 19.04
N ALA A 141 16.10 -29.09 18.05
CA ALA A 141 16.04 -30.52 18.23
C ALA A 141 17.37 -30.89 18.90
N THR A 142 17.25 -31.41 20.11
CA THR A 142 18.18 -32.37 20.68
C THR A 142 18.84 -33.21 19.58
N GLU A 143 20.16 -33.33 19.63
CA GLU A 143 21.11 -33.79 18.60
C GLU A 143 20.87 -35.18 17.97
N ALA A 144 19.70 -35.81 18.11
CA ALA A 144 19.47 -37.21 17.75
C ALA A 144 18.68 -37.46 16.45
N SER A 145 18.46 -36.47 15.57
CA SER A 145 17.74 -36.73 14.30
C SER A 145 18.31 -35.96 13.10
N VAL A 146 19.64 -35.97 12.96
CA VAL A 146 20.33 -35.37 11.81
C VAL A 146 20.31 -36.28 10.56
N ALA A 147 19.80 -37.52 10.68
CA ALA A 147 19.89 -38.50 9.60
C ALA A 147 18.62 -38.68 8.72
N ALA A 148 17.49 -38.01 8.99
CA ALA A 148 16.23 -38.27 8.25
C ALA A 148 15.48 -37.04 7.72
N ALA A 149 15.95 -35.82 7.96
CA ALA A 149 15.35 -34.62 7.38
C ALA A 149 15.96 -34.34 5.99
N SER A 150 15.71 -35.27 5.04
CA SER A 150 15.77 -34.90 3.62
C SER A 150 14.97 -33.62 3.44
N ALA A 151 15.60 -32.61 2.85
CA ALA A 151 15.02 -31.31 2.56
C ALA A 151 13.74 -31.50 1.74
N LYS A 152 12.60 -31.70 2.42
CA LYS A 152 11.30 -31.70 1.76
C LYS A 152 11.16 -30.34 1.08
N SER A 153 11.15 -30.38 -0.24
CA SER A 153 10.81 -29.25 -1.09
C SER A 153 9.58 -28.55 -0.51
N PRO A 154 9.52 -27.21 -0.54
CA PRO A 154 8.34 -26.50 -0.07
C PRO A 154 7.10 -27.11 -0.76
N GLN A 155 6.19 -27.69 0.02
CA GLN A 155 4.96 -28.26 -0.53
C GLN A 155 4.18 -27.15 -1.23
N ALA A 156 4.11 -27.24 -2.55
CA ALA A 156 3.41 -26.31 -3.40
C ALA A 156 2.02 -26.88 -3.68
N PHE A 157 0.97 -26.15 -3.30
CA PHE A 157 -0.40 -26.57 -3.62
C PHE A 157 -0.62 -26.47 -5.13
N ASP A 158 -0.80 -27.62 -5.78
CA ASP A 158 -1.13 -27.74 -7.20
C ASP A 158 -2.59 -28.18 -7.35
N GLY A 159 -3.50 -27.22 -7.22
CA GLY A 159 -4.94 -27.46 -7.26
C GLY A 159 -5.74 -26.18 -7.54
N PRO A 160 -7.08 -26.28 -7.62
CA PRO A 160 -7.91 -25.12 -7.94
C PRO A 160 -7.79 -24.06 -6.84
N VAL A 161 -7.47 -22.83 -7.26
CA VAL A 161 -7.31 -21.67 -6.38
C VAL A 161 -8.39 -20.63 -6.66
N ARG A 162 -8.73 -19.84 -5.64
CA ARG A 162 -9.59 -18.67 -5.75
C ARG A 162 -8.94 -17.48 -5.06
N VAL A 163 -9.42 -16.28 -5.38
CA VAL A 163 -8.95 -15.07 -4.71
C VAL A 163 -9.51 -15.04 -3.30
N ARG A 164 -8.63 -14.84 -2.31
CA ARG A 164 -9.05 -14.74 -0.91
C ARG A 164 -9.75 -13.42 -0.64
N THR A 165 -10.55 -13.36 0.42
CA THR A 165 -11.03 -12.08 0.94
C THR A 165 -9.93 -11.47 1.82
N SER A 166 -9.45 -10.27 1.47
CA SER A 166 -8.34 -9.63 2.18
C SER A 166 -8.70 -8.21 2.57
N LEU A 167 -8.97 -7.95 3.86
CA LEU A 167 -9.26 -6.60 4.34
C LEU A 167 -8.13 -5.62 4.02
N ALA A 168 -6.87 -6.03 4.25
CA ALA A 168 -5.71 -5.20 3.89
C ALA A 168 -5.64 -4.96 2.37
N GLY A 169 -6.00 -5.96 1.55
CA GLY A 169 -6.08 -5.79 0.10
C GLY A 169 -7.15 -4.79 -0.32
N VAL A 170 -8.33 -4.84 0.32
CA VAL A 170 -9.42 -3.88 0.10
C VAL A 170 -8.96 -2.46 0.46
N VAL A 171 -8.39 -2.29 1.64
CA VAL A 171 -7.94 -0.98 2.14
C VAL A 171 -6.86 -0.41 1.23
N ILE A 172 -5.83 -1.19 0.84
CA ILE A 172 -4.79 -0.72 -0.09
C ILE A 172 -5.38 -0.36 -1.46
N ALA A 173 -6.26 -1.20 -2.00
CA ALA A 173 -6.91 -0.96 -3.27
C ALA A 173 -7.79 0.30 -3.25
N ALA A 174 -8.46 0.60 -2.13
CA ALA A 174 -9.24 1.81 -1.95
C ALA A 174 -8.37 3.06 -1.75
N LEU A 175 -7.29 2.96 -0.97
CA LEU A 175 -6.43 4.08 -0.63
C LEU A 175 -5.65 4.62 -1.84
N ILE A 176 -5.05 3.75 -2.66
CA ILE A 176 -4.13 4.21 -3.72
C ILE A 176 -4.83 5.15 -4.73
N PRO A 177 -5.98 4.81 -5.32
CA PRO A 177 -6.67 5.69 -6.27
C PRO A 177 -7.21 6.94 -5.59
N THR A 178 -7.68 6.86 -4.34
CA THR A 178 -8.08 8.03 -3.56
C THR A 178 -6.91 9.00 -3.38
N VAL A 179 -5.73 8.50 -2.98
CA VAL A 179 -4.53 9.32 -2.79
C VAL A 179 -4.11 9.96 -4.11
N LEU A 180 -4.11 9.21 -5.22
CA LEU A 180 -3.82 9.76 -6.54
C LEU A 180 -4.85 10.81 -6.99
N ALA A 181 -6.14 10.52 -6.86
CA ALA A 181 -7.23 11.41 -7.27
C ALA A 181 -7.33 12.67 -6.42
N THR A 182 -6.80 12.65 -5.19
CA THR A 182 -6.71 13.84 -4.34
C THR A 182 -5.42 14.60 -4.57
N LEU A 183 -4.26 13.94 -4.56
CA LEU A 183 -2.96 14.60 -4.72
C LEU A 183 -2.73 15.17 -6.12
N LEU A 184 -3.19 14.50 -7.17
CA LEU A 184 -2.90 14.89 -8.55
C LEU A 184 -3.57 16.22 -8.94
N PRO A 185 -4.86 16.47 -8.63
CA PRO A 185 -5.46 17.78 -8.85
C PRO A 185 -4.82 18.87 -7.98
N TYR A 186 -4.50 18.60 -6.71
CA TYR A 186 -3.85 19.61 -5.85
C TYR A 186 -2.41 19.94 -6.28
N THR A 187 -1.71 19.00 -6.94
CA THR A 187 -0.37 19.26 -7.50
C THR A 187 -0.47 19.99 -8.83
N LEU A 188 -1.31 19.51 -9.74
CA LEU A 188 -1.38 20.01 -11.11
C LEU A 188 -2.13 21.34 -11.22
N LEU A 189 -3.16 21.58 -10.40
CA LEU A 189 -3.99 22.78 -10.53
C LEU A 189 -3.18 24.07 -10.28
N PRO A 190 -2.34 24.19 -9.23
CA PRO A 190 -1.47 25.35 -9.07
C PRO A 190 -0.44 25.50 -10.19
N LEU A 191 0.13 24.38 -10.68
CA LEU A 191 1.08 24.36 -11.81
C LEU A 191 0.44 24.84 -13.12
N LEU A 192 -0.83 24.51 -13.35
CA LEU A 192 -1.61 24.90 -14.54
C LEU A 192 -2.19 26.32 -14.41
N MET A 193 -2.48 26.78 -13.20
CA MET A 193 -3.09 28.08 -12.91
C MET A 193 -2.05 29.19 -12.65
N ASN A 194 -0.90 29.15 -13.34
CA ASN A 194 0.23 30.10 -13.29
C ASN A 194 -0.11 31.61 -13.50
N GLY A 195 -1.39 32.03 -13.44
CA GLY A 195 -1.85 33.40 -13.72
C GLY A 195 -3.00 33.95 -12.87
N PHE A 196 -3.43 33.31 -11.77
CA PHE A 196 -4.56 33.83 -10.95
C PHE A 196 -4.27 34.10 -9.47
N ALA A 197 -3.02 33.97 -9.01
CA ALA A 197 -2.70 34.21 -7.61
C ALA A 197 -2.10 35.61 -7.41
N ASP A 198 -2.96 36.57 -7.04
CA ASP A 198 -2.51 37.64 -6.15
C ASP A 198 -1.83 37.00 -4.93
N LYS A 199 -0.70 37.59 -4.50
CA LYS A 199 0.15 37.04 -3.44
C LYS A 199 -0.60 36.75 -2.13
N SER A 200 -1.76 37.37 -1.88
CA SER A 200 -2.53 37.20 -0.64
C SER A 200 -3.38 35.91 -0.59
N THR A 201 -3.87 35.40 -1.73
CA THR A 201 -4.67 34.16 -1.77
C THR A 201 -3.79 32.91 -1.85
N ALA A 202 -2.59 33.01 -2.42
CA ALA A 202 -1.61 31.92 -2.50
C ALA A 202 -1.31 31.30 -1.12
N HIS A 203 -1.21 32.11 -0.05
CA HIS A 203 -0.87 31.64 1.30
C HIS A 203 -1.98 30.82 1.98
N ILE A 204 -3.26 31.09 1.70
CA ILE A 204 -4.41 30.36 2.27
C ILE A 204 -4.62 29.03 1.54
N PHE A 205 -4.37 29.00 0.23
CA PHE A 205 -4.41 27.78 -0.59
C PHE A 205 -3.18 26.87 -0.40
N ALA A 206 -2.03 27.40 0.03
CA ALA A 206 -0.77 26.66 0.06
C ALA A 206 -0.55 25.74 1.28
N ALA A 207 -1.29 25.85 2.40
CA ALA A 207 -0.93 25.08 3.61
C ALA A 207 -2.09 24.41 4.36
N VAL A 208 -3.24 25.07 4.57
CA VAL A 208 -4.27 24.56 5.51
C VAL A 208 -5.44 23.87 4.81
N ILE A 209 -5.92 24.42 3.69
CA ILE A 209 -7.00 23.84 2.90
C ILE A 209 -6.63 22.45 2.34
N PRO A 210 -5.42 22.24 1.75
CA PRO A 210 -5.09 20.96 1.12
C PRO A 210 -5.14 19.79 2.10
N ALA A 211 -4.66 19.97 3.34
CA ALA A 211 -4.59 18.88 4.30
C ALA A 211 -5.98 18.51 4.87
N GLN A 212 -6.81 19.50 5.20
CA GLN A 212 -8.18 19.25 5.68
C GLN A 212 -9.06 18.69 4.55
N THR A 213 -8.99 19.25 3.35
CA THR A 213 -9.74 18.71 2.22
C THR A 213 -9.23 17.34 1.79
N PHE A 214 -7.92 17.08 1.86
CA PHE A 214 -7.37 15.74 1.67
C PHE A 214 -7.93 14.74 2.70
N MET A 215 -7.95 15.09 3.98
CA MET A 215 -8.51 14.24 5.04
C MET A 215 -10.00 13.95 4.83
N VAL A 216 -10.78 14.98 4.53
CA VAL A 216 -12.22 14.87 4.26
C VAL A 216 -12.46 14.00 3.03
N MET A 217 -11.73 14.25 1.93
CA MET A 217 -11.83 13.46 0.71
C MET A 217 -11.38 12.01 0.93
N MET A 218 -10.34 11.78 1.74
CA MET A 218 -9.92 10.43 2.12
C MET A 218 -11.03 9.70 2.87
N VAL A 219 -11.60 10.30 3.91
CA VAL A 219 -12.67 9.65 4.70
C VAL A 219 -13.91 9.39 3.84
N ILE A 220 -14.34 10.39 3.06
CA ILE A 220 -15.54 10.29 2.22
C ILE A 220 -15.36 9.26 1.10
N SER A 221 -14.17 9.07 0.55
CA SER A 221 -13.96 8.15 -0.57
C SER A 221 -13.49 6.76 -0.16
N VAL A 222 -12.69 6.60 0.90
CA VAL A 222 -12.12 5.29 1.26
C VAL A 222 -13.18 4.31 1.73
N ILE A 223 -14.16 4.76 2.51
CA ILE A 223 -15.23 3.88 3.00
C ILE A 223 -16.10 3.37 1.82
N PRO A 224 -16.68 4.25 0.96
CA PRO A 224 -17.40 3.80 -0.23
C PRO A 224 -16.55 2.96 -1.19
N SER A 225 -15.30 3.35 -1.44
CA SER A 225 -14.37 2.58 -2.29
C SER A 225 -14.09 1.19 -1.72
N SER A 226 -14.00 1.05 -0.40
CA SER A 226 -13.81 -0.25 0.25
C SER A 226 -15.04 -1.15 0.06
N ILE A 227 -16.25 -0.59 0.23
CA ILE A 227 -17.51 -1.29 -0.02
C ILE A 227 -17.62 -1.70 -1.49
N PHE A 228 -17.35 -0.78 -2.41
CA PHE A 228 -17.31 -1.03 -3.84
C PHE A 228 -16.36 -2.19 -4.20
N MET A 229 -15.15 -2.18 -3.64
CA MET A 229 -14.15 -3.23 -3.89
C MET A 229 -14.59 -4.59 -3.32
N LEU A 230 -15.27 -4.62 -2.17
CA LEU A 230 -15.88 -5.85 -1.66
C LEU A 230 -16.92 -6.40 -2.65
N CYS A 231 -17.79 -5.55 -3.20
CA CYS A 231 -18.75 -5.95 -4.23
C CYS A 231 -18.06 -6.50 -5.47
N VAL A 232 -17.05 -5.78 -6.01
CA VAL A 232 -16.27 -6.23 -7.17
C VAL A 232 -15.60 -7.58 -6.90
N HIS A 233 -15.04 -7.78 -5.70
CA HIS A 233 -14.44 -9.06 -5.30
C HIS A 233 -15.46 -10.19 -5.28
N HIS A 234 -16.63 -9.98 -4.69
CA HIS A 234 -17.68 -11.00 -4.64
C HIS A 234 -18.22 -11.35 -6.03
N VAL A 235 -18.39 -10.36 -6.92
CA VAL A 235 -18.79 -10.58 -8.32
C VAL A 235 -17.71 -11.37 -9.06
N ALA A 236 -16.45 -10.95 -8.99
CA ALA A 236 -15.33 -11.64 -9.64
C ALA A 236 -15.20 -13.09 -9.16
N ARG A 237 -15.37 -13.30 -7.84
CA ARG A 237 -15.35 -14.63 -7.22
C ARG A 237 -16.53 -15.51 -7.67
N ALA A 238 -17.73 -14.95 -7.78
CA ALA A 238 -18.89 -15.68 -8.31
C ALA A 238 -18.69 -16.10 -9.77
N MET A 239 -18.04 -15.25 -10.57
CA MET A 239 -17.65 -15.53 -11.96
C MET A 239 -16.41 -16.44 -12.08
N ARG A 240 -15.86 -16.94 -10.96
CA ARG A 240 -14.63 -17.75 -10.90
C ARG A 240 -13.40 -17.09 -11.55
N ARG A 241 -13.36 -15.76 -11.54
CA ARG A 241 -12.24 -14.98 -12.09
C ARG A 241 -11.11 -14.92 -11.08
N SER A 242 -9.89 -15.04 -11.57
CA SER A 242 -8.68 -15.13 -10.74
C SER A 242 -7.48 -14.43 -11.33
N ASN A 243 -7.59 -13.82 -12.52
CA ASN A 243 -6.50 -13.05 -13.12
C ASN A 243 -6.61 -11.56 -12.76
N ALA A 244 -5.47 -10.87 -12.71
CA ALA A 244 -5.42 -9.44 -12.36
C ALA A 244 -6.14 -8.56 -13.39
N TRP A 245 -5.99 -8.87 -14.68
CA TRP A 245 -6.67 -8.13 -15.75
C TRP A 245 -8.19 -8.32 -15.70
N GLU A 246 -8.68 -9.50 -15.33
CA GLU A 246 -10.12 -9.76 -15.18
C GLU A 246 -10.70 -8.90 -14.05
N TYR A 247 -10.01 -8.84 -12.92
CA TYR A 247 -10.39 -7.96 -11.81
C TYR A 247 -10.35 -6.48 -12.21
N ALA A 248 -9.37 -6.08 -13.02
CA ALA A 248 -9.30 -4.71 -13.54
C ALA A 248 -10.50 -4.39 -14.45
N VAL A 249 -10.86 -5.29 -15.36
CA VAL A 249 -12.02 -5.11 -16.25
C VAL A 249 -13.31 -5.03 -15.45
N ILE A 250 -13.53 -5.96 -14.50
CA ILE A 250 -14.75 -5.96 -13.67
C ILE A 250 -14.82 -4.67 -12.84
N GLY A 251 -13.72 -4.27 -12.20
CA GLY A 251 -13.66 -3.03 -11.43
C GLY A 251 -13.94 -1.79 -12.29
N GLY A 252 -13.35 -1.71 -13.48
CA GLY A 252 -13.55 -0.59 -14.40
C GLY A 252 -14.98 -0.50 -14.92
N VAL A 253 -15.56 -1.63 -15.35
CA VAL A 253 -16.96 -1.70 -15.83
C VAL A 253 -17.93 -1.35 -14.70
N ALA A 254 -17.71 -1.87 -13.49
CA ALA A 254 -18.56 -1.57 -12.34
C ALA A 254 -18.50 -0.07 -11.98
N ALA A 255 -17.31 0.53 -11.96
CA ALA A 255 -17.14 1.95 -11.65
C ALA A 255 -17.75 2.85 -12.73
N LEU A 256 -17.60 2.48 -14.01
CA LEU A 256 -18.25 3.14 -15.13
C LEU A 256 -19.78 3.10 -14.99
N GLY A 257 -20.34 1.93 -14.68
CA GLY A 257 -21.77 1.76 -14.43
C GLY A 257 -22.27 2.63 -13.27
N CYS A 258 -21.56 2.64 -12.15
CA CYS A 258 -21.87 3.51 -11.01
C CYS A 258 -21.82 5.00 -11.39
N ALA A 259 -20.79 5.43 -12.11
CA ALA A 259 -20.65 6.82 -12.54
C ALA A 259 -21.77 7.25 -13.51
N LEU A 260 -22.16 6.37 -14.44
CA LEU A 260 -23.29 6.64 -15.35
C LEU A 260 -24.63 6.74 -14.61
N LEU A 261 -24.87 5.86 -13.63
CA LEU A 261 -26.08 5.92 -12.80
C LEU A 261 -26.13 7.22 -11.98
N LEU A 262 -24.99 7.65 -11.42
CA LEU A 262 -24.90 8.92 -10.70
C LEU A 262 -25.04 10.13 -11.64
N ALA A 263 -24.52 10.04 -12.86
CA ALA A 263 -24.66 11.09 -13.87
C ALA A 263 -26.12 11.34 -14.28
N PHE A 264 -27.00 10.33 -14.16
CA PHE A 264 -28.43 10.52 -14.37
C PHE A 264 -29.05 11.48 -13.33
N ALA A 265 -28.62 11.38 -12.07
CA ALA A 265 -29.09 12.26 -11.00
C ALA A 265 -28.37 13.63 -11.00
N VAL A 266 -27.09 13.65 -11.37
CA VAL A 266 -26.25 14.85 -11.41
C VAL A 266 -25.47 14.87 -12.72
N PRO A 267 -26.01 15.48 -13.80
CA PRO A 267 -25.43 15.44 -15.15
C PRO A 267 -23.97 15.88 -15.24
N LEU A 268 -23.54 16.78 -14.36
CA LEU A 268 -22.15 17.26 -14.30
C LEU A 268 -21.14 16.13 -14.00
N LEU A 269 -21.57 15.02 -13.40
CA LEU A 269 -20.69 13.87 -13.11
C LEU A 269 -20.31 13.07 -14.36
N VAL A 270 -20.90 13.35 -15.53
CA VAL A 270 -20.53 12.66 -16.78
C VAL A 270 -19.05 12.82 -17.13
N PHE A 271 -18.45 13.97 -16.78
CA PHE A 271 -17.02 14.23 -16.98
C PHE A 271 -16.12 13.34 -16.11
N LEU A 272 -16.66 12.74 -15.05
CA LEU A 272 -15.93 11.83 -14.16
C LEU A 272 -16.04 10.36 -14.56
N VAL A 273 -16.80 10.02 -15.62
CA VAL A 273 -17.00 8.62 -16.03
C VAL A 273 -15.69 7.94 -16.42
N VAL A 274 -14.85 8.60 -17.22
CA VAL A 274 -13.54 8.06 -17.63
C VAL A 274 -12.58 7.94 -16.44
N PRO A 275 -12.38 8.98 -15.60
CA PRO A 275 -11.62 8.86 -14.36
C PRO A 275 -12.12 7.77 -13.40
N ALA A 276 -13.44 7.60 -13.28
CA ALA A 276 -14.05 6.59 -12.43
C ALA A 276 -13.78 5.18 -12.95
N ALA A 277 -13.95 4.94 -14.27
CA ALA A 277 -13.64 3.67 -14.90
C ALA A 277 -12.17 3.30 -14.73
N PHE A 278 -11.25 4.26 -14.94
CA PHE A 278 -9.83 4.06 -14.70
C PHE A 278 -9.54 3.72 -13.24
N SER A 279 -10.11 4.47 -12.29
CA SER A 279 -9.94 4.24 -10.86
C SER A 279 -10.44 2.85 -10.47
N GLY A 280 -11.63 2.45 -10.90
CA GLY A 280 -12.17 1.11 -10.66
C GLY A 280 -11.29 -0.01 -11.23
N ALA A 281 -10.70 0.20 -12.40
CA ALA A 281 -9.78 -0.77 -12.99
C ALA A 281 -8.48 -0.91 -12.17
N VAL A 282 -7.92 0.22 -11.72
CA VAL A 282 -6.76 0.23 -10.83
C VAL A 282 -7.09 -0.45 -9.50
N MET A 283 -8.23 -0.14 -8.88
CA MET A 283 -8.68 -0.79 -7.65
C MET A 283 -8.75 -2.31 -7.81
N GLY A 284 -9.41 -2.79 -8.88
CA GLY A 284 -9.54 -4.21 -9.16
C GLY A 284 -8.19 -4.91 -9.32
N ALA A 285 -7.31 -4.34 -10.16
CA ALA A 285 -5.97 -4.87 -10.40
C ALA A 285 -5.13 -4.95 -9.11
N LEU A 286 -5.14 -3.87 -8.32
CA LEU A 286 -4.39 -3.78 -7.06
C LEU A 286 -4.95 -4.75 -6.03
N TYR A 287 -6.27 -4.80 -5.86
CA TYR A 287 -6.90 -5.74 -4.95
C TYR A 287 -6.48 -7.17 -5.29
N ARG A 288 -6.55 -7.58 -6.55
CA ARG A 288 -6.14 -8.93 -6.94
C ARG A 288 -4.67 -9.21 -6.61
N ARG A 289 -3.80 -8.23 -6.84
CA ARG A 289 -2.36 -8.34 -6.54
C ARG A 289 -2.08 -8.49 -5.03
N PHE A 290 -2.85 -7.83 -4.17
CA PHE A 290 -2.62 -7.82 -2.72
C PHE A 290 -3.44 -8.84 -1.93
N ALA A 291 -4.61 -9.22 -2.43
CA ALA A 291 -5.42 -10.27 -1.86
C ALA A 291 -4.69 -11.61 -1.98
N GLY A 292 -4.01 -11.89 -3.09
CA GLY A 292 -3.38 -13.20 -3.29
C GLY A 292 -4.42 -14.32 -3.45
N LEU A 293 -3.94 -15.55 -3.45
CA LEU A 293 -4.72 -16.74 -3.76
C LEU A 293 -4.85 -17.66 -2.54
N GLU A 294 -5.97 -18.35 -2.44
CA GLU A 294 -6.23 -19.44 -1.49
C GLU A 294 -6.72 -20.69 -2.23
N PRO A 295 -6.38 -21.90 -1.75
CA PRO A 295 -6.99 -23.13 -2.24
C PRO A 295 -8.51 -23.09 -2.15
N MET A 296 -9.20 -23.58 -3.17
CA MET A 296 -10.64 -23.74 -3.14
C MET A 296 -11.00 -24.85 -2.13
N PRO A 297 -12.04 -24.69 -1.29
CA PRO A 297 -12.54 -25.78 -0.47
C PRO A 297 -13.02 -26.90 -1.40
N LEU A 298 -12.48 -28.09 -1.22
CA LEU A 298 -12.84 -29.27 -2.00
C LEU A 298 -14.21 -29.76 -1.48
N PRO A 299 -15.23 -29.88 -2.35
CA PRO A 299 -16.55 -30.32 -1.93
C PRO A 299 -16.61 -31.83 -1.61
N GLU A 300 -15.64 -32.63 -2.08
CA GLU A 300 -15.62 -34.10 -1.94
C GLU A 300 -14.18 -34.62 -1.77
N VAL A 301 -14.02 -35.89 -1.40
CA VAL A 301 -12.71 -36.56 -1.27
C VAL A 301 -12.03 -36.61 -2.63
N VAL A 302 -10.88 -35.96 -2.78
CA VAL A 302 -10.13 -35.90 -4.05
C VAL A 302 -8.99 -36.92 -4.02
N ILE A 303 -8.87 -37.71 -5.09
CA ILE A 303 -7.72 -38.59 -5.31
C ILE A 303 -6.55 -37.72 -5.79
N ALA A 304 -5.54 -37.55 -4.95
CA ALA A 304 -4.33 -36.81 -5.30
C ALA A 304 -3.29 -37.76 -5.91
N THR A 305 -2.77 -37.39 -7.08
CA THR A 305 -1.72 -38.14 -7.79
C THR A 305 -0.36 -37.97 -7.12
N ASP A 306 -0.14 -36.83 -6.44
CA ASP A 306 1.06 -36.54 -5.67
C ASP A 306 0.71 -36.07 -4.24
N PRO A 307 1.12 -36.81 -3.19
CA PRO A 307 0.91 -36.40 -1.80
C PRO A 307 1.71 -35.14 -1.41
N SER A 308 2.71 -34.72 -2.20
CA SER A 308 3.47 -33.50 -1.97
C SER A 308 2.72 -32.22 -2.37
N ALA A 309 1.71 -32.34 -3.25
CA ALA A 309 0.83 -31.26 -3.67
C ALA A 309 -0.33 -31.01 -2.68
N LEU A 310 -0.56 -31.93 -1.74
CA LEU A 310 -1.59 -31.83 -0.73
C LEU A 310 -1.12 -31.00 0.46
N VAL A 311 -1.66 -29.80 0.56
CA VAL A 311 -1.43 -28.90 1.70
C VAL A 311 -2.60 -29.03 2.67
N GLY A 312 -2.38 -29.52 3.89
CA GLY A 312 -3.42 -29.68 4.91
C GLY A 312 -4.17 -28.38 5.22
N ALA A 313 -5.40 -28.47 5.75
CA ALA A 313 -6.26 -27.31 6.03
C ALA A 313 -5.60 -26.29 6.98
N ASP A 314 -4.87 -26.78 8.00
CA ASP A 314 -4.16 -25.96 8.99
C ASP A 314 -2.72 -25.62 8.59
N HIS A 315 -2.33 -25.89 7.34
CA HIS A 315 -0.96 -25.67 6.92
C HIS A 315 -0.61 -24.17 6.92
N PRO A 316 0.53 -23.76 7.52
CA PRO A 316 0.92 -22.35 7.66
C PRO A 316 0.99 -21.57 6.35
N SER A 317 1.28 -22.22 5.22
CA SER A 317 1.24 -21.57 3.90
C SER A 317 -0.16 -21.09 3.50
N ARG A 318 -1.23 -21.76 3.97
CA ARG A 318 -2.63 -21.32 3.80
C ARG A 318 -2.95 -20.10 4.67
N HIS A 319 -2.43 -20.06 5.90
CA HIS A 319 -2.66 -18.95 6.84
C HIS A 319 -1.78 -17.71 6.56
N GLN A 320 -0.59 -17.90 6.00
CA GLN A 320 0.42 -16.85 5.83
C GLN A 320 0.68 -16.45 4.38
N HIS A 321 -0.14 -16.99 3.46
CA HIS A 321 -0.31 -16.49 2.09
C HIS A 321 0.95 -16.63 1.20
N GLY A 322 1.67 -17.74 1.32
CA GLY A 322 2.87 -17.99 0.52
C GLY A 322 2.57 -17.87 -0.98
N VAL A 323 3.25 -16.95 -1.67
CA VAL A 323 3.20 -16.87 -3.13
C VAL A 323 4.14 -17.94 -3.66
N ILE A 324 3.58 -18.99 -4.26
CA ILE A 324 4.37 -19.92 -5.06
C ILE A 324 4.48 -19.27 -6.44
N LEU A 325 5.65 -18.70 -6.73
CA LEU A 325 5.98 -18.29 -8.08
C LEU A 325 6.28 -19.57 -8.86
N ASN A 326 5.49 -19.85 -9.89
CA ASN A 326 5.90 -20.78 -10.92
C ASN A 326 6.90 -20.01 -11.80
N ASN A 327 8.11 -20.56 -11.99
CA ASN A 327 9.09 -19.97 -12.92
C ASN A 327 8.57 -20.04 -14.35
#